data_AF-A0A669DK74-F1
#
_entry.id   AF-A0A669DK74-F1
#
_cell.length_a   1.000
_cell.length_b   1.000
_cell.length_c   1.000
_cell.angle_alpha   90.00
_cell.angle_beta   90.00
_cell.angle_gamma   90.00
#
_symmetry.space_group_name_H-M   'P 1'
#
loop_
_entity.id
_entity.type
_entity.pdbx_description
1 polymer ?
#
loop_
_entity_poly.entity_id
_entity_poly.type
_entity_poly.pdbx_seq_one_letter_code
_entity_poly.pdbx_strand_id
1 'polypeptide(L)'
;MSQRDVIDFSALERELQVVVESERRHQRENDAKLRAVSQRASYDQFRDLVLACHMKPLEKKDKDSAPRKQPWNPVARSNNEKGKVSVSDPGNHVTHWYHYKYNRQISAYVLSVKALSHTGRGDLSLEETRLDIL
;
A
#
# COMPACT_ATOMS: atom_id res chain seq x y z
N MET A 1 -3.06 -8.38 61.35
CA MET A 1 -2.26 -8.25 60.12
C MET A 1 -2.95 -7.24 59.22
N SER A 2 -2.21 -6.31 58.63
CA SER A 2 -2.78 -5.16 57.92
C SER A 2 -3.40 -5.62 56.61
N GLN A 3 -4.57 -5.09 56.26
CA GLN A 3 -5.35 -5.42 55.05
C GLN A 3 -4.62 -5.14 53.72
N ARG A 4 -3.36 -4.66 53.79
CA ARG A 4 -2.45 -4.38 52.68
C ARG A 4 -1.68 -5.61 52.17
N ASP A 5 -1.78 -6.75 52.84
CA ASP A 5 -1.04 -7.98 52.49
C ASP A 5 -1.89 -9.00 51.69
N VAL A 6 -3.14 -8.66 51.35
CA VAL A 6 -3.99 -9.53 50.51
C VAL A 6 -3.68 -9.22 49.05
N ILE A 7 -2.90 -10.09 48.42
CA ILE A 7 -2.56 -10.01 46.99
C ILE A 7 -3.81 -10.25 46.15
N ASP A 8 -4.13 -9.30 45.27
CA ASP A 8 -5.18 -9.46 44.26
C ASP A 8 -4.62 -10.25 43.06
N PHE A 9 -4.87 -11.56 43.06
CA PHE A 9 -4.45 -12.45 41.98
C PHE A 9 -5.11 -12.13 40.64
N SER A 10 -6.34 -11.59 40.64
CA SER A 10 -7.05 -11.25 39.41
C SER A 10 -6.43 -10.02 38.74
N ALA A 11 -6.02 -9.02 39.52
CA ALA A 11 -5.26 -7.89 39.00
C ALA A 11 -3.92 -8.32 38.41
N LEU A 12 -3.18 -9.18 39.13
CA LEU A 12 -1.89 -9.69 38.70
C LEU A 12 -1.98 -10.53 37.41
N GLU A 13 -3.00 -11.37 37.28
CA GLU A 13 -3.20 -12.18 36.08
C GLU A 13 -3.46 -11.30 34.85
N ARG A 14 -4.27 -10.24 35.00
CA ARG A 14 -4.53 -9.30 33.92
C ARG A 14 -3.26 -8.57 33.48
N GLU A 15 -2.44 -8.13 34.43
CA GLU A 15 -1.14 -7.50 34.14
C GLU A 15 -0.22 -8.46 33.38
N LEU A 16 -0.14 -9.71 33.83
CA LEU A 16 0.65 -10.74 33.17
C LEU A 16 0.17 -10.99 31.74
N GLN A 17 -1.14 -11.08 31.51
CA GLN A 17 -1.71 -11.27 30.17
C GLN A 17 -1.32 -10.13 29.22
N VAL A 18 -1.38 -8.88 29.69
CA VAL A 18 -0.96 -7.71 28.90
C VAL A 18 0.52 -7.80 28.54
N VAL A 19 1.37 -8.13 29.51
CA VAL A 19 2.82 -8.25 29.29
C VAL A 19 3.12 -9.37 28.29
N VAL A 20 2.50 -10.54 28.45
CA VAL A 20 2.68 -11.69 27.54
C VAL A 20 2.25 -11.35 26.10
N GLU A 21 1.12 -10.67 25.92
CA GLU A 21 0.69 -10.28 24.57
C GLU A 21 1.60 -9.22 23.95
N SER A 22 2.13 -8.29 24.76
CA SER A 22 3.12 -7.31 24.29
C SER A 22 4.42 -7.99 23.85
N GLU A 23 4.92 -8.97 24.61
CA GLU A 23 6.11 -9.73 24.27
C GLU A 23 5.91 -10.54 22.98
N ARG A 24 4.75 -11.20 22.84
CA ARG A 24 4.38 -11.92 21.61
C ARG A 24 4.38 -11.01 20.38
N ARG A 25 3.94 -9.76 20.53
CA ARG A 25 3.98 -8.76 19.45
C ARG A 25 5.43 -8.36 19.15
N HIS A 26 6.22 -8.05 20.17
CA HIS A 26 7.63 -7.69 20.00
C HIS A 26 8.43 -8.79 19.31
N GLN A 27 8.18 -10.05 19.65
CA GLN A 27 8.82 -11.19 18.98
C GLN A 27 8.52 -11.22 17.48
N ARG A 28 7.26 -11.03 17.07
CA ARG A 28 6.87 -11.01 15.64
C ARG A 28 7.52 -9.86 14.87
N GLU A 29 7.58 -8.68 15.50
CA GLU A 29 8.25 -7.52 14.93
C GLU A 29 9.76 -7.76 14.77
N ASN A 30 10.42 -8.33 15.78
CA ASN A 30 11.85 -8.65 15.73
C ASN A 30 12.16 -9.73 14.69
N ASP A 31 11.37 -10.78 14.60
CA ASP A 31 11.48 -11.78 13.55
C ASP A 31 11.35 -11.14 12.16
N ALA A 32 10.41 -10.20 11.97
CA ALA A 32 10.28 -9.47 10.71
C ALA A 32 11.51 -8.61 10.41
N LYS A 33 12.06 -7.91 11.40
CA LYS A 33 13.31 -7.14 11.27
C LYS A 33 14.47 -8.04 10.84
N LEU A 34 14.67 -9.17 11.53
CA LEU A 34 15.74 -10.13 11.22
C LEU A 34 15.59 -10.71 9.81
N ARG A 35 14.36 -11.06 9.41
CA ARG A 35 14.09 -11.53 8.03
C ARG A 35 14.41 -10.47 7.00
N ALA A 36 13.97 -9.23 7.19
CA ALA A 36 14.22 -8.14 6.25
C ALA A 36 15.72 -7.85 6.10
N VAL A 37 16.47 -7.86 7.21
CA VAL A 37 17.93 -7.72 7.21
C VAL A 37 18.59 -8.89 6.48
N SER A 38 18.17 -10.14 6.74
CA SER A 38 18.73 -11.31 6.05
C SER A 38 18.50 -11.27 4.53
N GLN A 39 17.39 -10.66 4.09
CA GLN A 39 17.04 -10.50 2.68
C GLN A 39 17.72 -9.28 2.03
N ARG A 40 18.52 -8.50 2.79
CA ARG A 40 19.14 -7.25 2.32
C ARG A 40 18.12 -6.27 1.71
N ALA A 41 16.93 -6.19 2.32
CA ALA A 41 15.86 -5.31 1.88
C ALA A 41 16.28 -3.84 1.92
N SER A 42 15.78 -3.03 0.98
CA SER A 42 15.90 -1.57 1.08
C SER A 42 15.13 -1.07 2.30
N TYR A 43 15.41 0.16 2.75
CA TYR A 43 14.73 0.72 3.92
C TYR A 43 13.20 0.73 3.79
N ASP A 44 12.68 1.09 2.61
CA ASP A 44 11.24 1.12 2.34
C ASP A 44 10.63 -0.29 2.43
N GLN A 45 11.31 -1.29 1.84
CA GLN A 45 10.91 -2.70 1.92
C GLN A 45 10.98 -3.23 3.35
N PHE A 46 12.02 -2.88 4.10
CA PHE A 46 12.16 -3.23 5.51
C PHE A 46 10.99 -2.66 6.32
N ARG A 47 10.66 -1.38 6.10
CA ARG A 47 9.55 -0.71 6.78
C ARG A 47 8.23 -1.43 6.51
N ASP A 48 7.96 -1.76 5.25
CA ASP A 48 6.74 -2.46 4.85
C ASP A 48 6.66 -3.87 5.46
N LEU A 49 7.77 -4.61 5.48
CA LEU A 49 7.84 -5.95 6.08
C LEU A 49 7.59 -5.93 7.58
N VAL A 50 8.15 -4.95 8.30
CA VAL A 50 7.95 -4.80 9.75
C VAL A 50 6.52 -4.35 10.06
N LEU A 51 5.97 -3.41 9.29
CA LEU A 51 4.58 -2.97 9.44
C LEU A 51 3.60 -4.12 9.19
N ALA A 52 3.86 -4.97 8.18
CA ALA A 52 3.00 -6.10 7.84
C ALA A 52 3.17 -7.32 8.77
N CYS A 53 4.05 -7.30 9.78
CA CYS A 53 4.36 -8.48 10.60
C CYS A 53 3.18 -9.03 11.41
N HIS A 54 2.18 -8.20 11.71
CA HIS A 54 0.99 -8.57 12.47
C HIS A 54 -0.11 -9.22 11.62
N MET A 55 0.09 -9.32 10.30
CA MET A 55 -0.88 -9.90 9.38
C MET A 55 -0.95 -11.41 9.58
N LYS A 56 -2.18 -11.94 9.70
CA LYS A 56 -2.42 -13.38 9.77
C LYS A 56 -2.42 -13.97 8.36
N PRO A 57 -1.90 -15.20 8.16
CA PRO A 57 -2.09 -15.93 6.91
C PRO A 57 -3.59 -16.06 6.61
N LEU A 58 -3.97 -15.96 5.33
CA LEU A 58 -5.37 -16.15 4.94
C LEU A 58 -5.86 -17.54 5.33
N GLU A 59 -6.99 -17.58 6.02
CA GLU A 59 -7.67 -18.83 6.37
C GLU A 59 -8.39 -19.39 5.14
N LYS A 60 -8.72 -20.69 5.15
CA LYS A 60 -9.41 -21.34 4.02
C LYS A 60 -10.74 -20.66 3.68
N LYS A 61 -11.48 -20.23 4.71
CA LYS A 61 -12.73 -19.48 4.57
C LYS A 61 -12.54 -18.12 3.89
N ASP A 62 -11.34 -17.54 3.97
CA ASP A 62 -11.03 -16.25 3.32
C ASP A 62 -10.68 -16.45 1.84
N LYS A 63 -10.32 -17.68 1.43
CA LYS A 63 -10.02 -18.03 0.03
C LYS A 63 -11.27 -18.24 -0.80
N ASP A 64 -12.35 -18.69 -0.15
CA ASP A 64 -13.67 -18.89 -0.73
C ASP A 64 -14.39 -17.53 -0.85
N SER A 65 -13.82 -16.65 -1.66
CA SER A 65 -14.52 -15.46 -2.10
C SER A 65 -15.78 -15.89 -2.84
N ALA A 66 -16.91 -15.20 -2.59
CA ALA A 66 -18.18 -15.39 -3.28
C ALA A 66 -17.96 -15.69 -4.78
N PRO A 67 -18.80 -16.54 -5.41
CA PRO A 67 -18.57 -17.02 -6.77
C PRO A 67 -18.15 -15.87 -7.67
N ARG A 68 -16.88 -15.91 -8.10
CA ARG A 68 -16.28 -14.82 -8.86
C ARG A 68 -17.10 -14.69 -10.14
N LYS A 69 -17.90 -13.63 -10.24
CA LYS A 69 -18.75 -13.37 -11.41
C LYS A 69 -17.94 -13.13 -12.68
N GLN A 70 -16.62 -12.95 -12.56
CA GLN A 70 -15.72 -12.67 -13.66
C GLN A 70 -14.54 -13.64 -13.64
N PRO A 71 -14.15 -14.21 -14.79
CA PRO A 71 -12.92 -14.98 -14.93
C PRO A 71 -11.73 -14.15 -14.44
N TRP A 72 -10.80 -14.78 -13.70
CA TRP A 72 -9.53 -14.17 -13.32
C TRP A 72 -8.71 -13.73 -14.55
N ASN A 73 -8.98 -14.33 -15.70
CA ASN A 73 -8.39 -13.97 -16.98
C ASN A 73 -9.48 -13.78 -18.04
N PRO A 74 -9.73 -12.56 -18.55
CA PRO A 74 -10.74 -12.31 -19.57
C PRO A 74 -10.43 -12.96 -20.92
N VAL A 75 -9.17 -13.34 -21.19
CA VAL A 75 -8.79 -14.01 -22.45
C VAL A 75 -8.90 -15.54 -22.39
N ALA A 76 -9.17 -16.11 -21.21
CA ALA A 76 -9.38 -17.55 -21.06
C ALA A 76 -10.79 -17.93 -21.55
N ARG A 77 -10.96 -18.03 -22.87
CA ARG A 77 -12.22 -18.51 -23.48
C ARG A 77 -12.45 -19.97 -23.10
N SER A 78 -13.63 -20.30 -22.59
CA SER A 78 -14.07 -21.69 -22.42
C SER A 78 -14.29 -22.31 -23.80
N ASN A 79 -13.58 -23.40 -24.09
CA ASN A 79 -13.63 -24.14 -25.36
C ASN A 79 -14.94 -24.93 -25.54
N ASN A 80 -16.09 -24.30 -25.36
CA ASN A 80 -17.35 -24.96 -25.66
C ASN A 80 -18.36 -23.94 -26.16
N GLU A 81 -18.27 -23.58 -27.44
CA GLU A 81 -19.39 -23.04 -28.22
C GLU A 81 -18.98 -22.98 -29.70
N LYS A 82 -19.58 -23.88 -30.51
CA LYS A 82 -19.60 -23.79 -31.98
C LYS A 82 -20.48 -22.60 -32.38
N GLY A 83 -19.95 -21.39 -32.31
CA GLY A 83 -20.60 -20.16 -32.77
C GLY A 83 -19.88 -19.60 -34.00
N LYS A 84 -20.59 -19.44 -35.11
CA LYS A 84 -20.08 -18.93 -36.39
C LYS A 84 -19.32 -17.61 -36.19
N VAL A 85 -18.05 -17.59 -36.58
CA VAL A 85 -17.25 -16.36 -36.72
C VAL A 85 -17.59 -15.73 -38.06
N SER A 86 -18.38 -14.66 -38.04
CA SER A 86 -18.36 -13.66 -39.12
C SER A 86 -17.16 -12.75 -38.88
N VAL A 87 -16.17 -12.88 -39.74
CA VAL A 87 -14.99 -12.01 -39.79
C VAL A 87 -15.46 -10.56 -39.98
N SER A 88 -15.20 -9.71 -38.98
CA SER A 88 -15.14 -8.27 -39.16
C SER A 88 -13.81 -7.79 -38.57
N ASP A 89 -13.08 -7.09 -39.43
CA ASP A 89 -11.68 -6.68 -39.34
C ASP A 89 -11.39 -5.83 -38.08
N PRO A 90 -10.27 -6.05 -37.36
CA PRO A 90 -9.94 -5.30 -36.16
C PRO A 90 -9.17 -4.03 -36.53
N GLY A 91 -9.90 -3.05 -37.07
CA GLY A 91 -9.40 -1.71 -37.27
C GLY A 91 -10.12 -0.73 -36.36
N ASN A 92 -9.40 -0.27 -35.33
CA ASN A 92 -9.59 1.08 -34.77
C ASN A 92 -10.67 1.26 -33.67
N HIS A 93 -10.41 0.89 -32.40
CA HIS A 93 -10.95 1.65 -31.24
C HIS A 93 -10.39 1.26 -29.84
N VAL A 94 -9.07 1.27 -29.55
CA VAL A 94 -8.63 1.21 -28.13
C VAL A 94 -7.33 1.97 -27.86
N THR A 95 -7.43 3.28 -27.63
CA THR A 95 -6.51 4.02 -26.73
C THR A 95 -7.25 5.13 -26.00
N HIS A 96 -8.33 4.79 -25.28
CA HIS A 96 -9.01 5.75 -24.40
C HIS A 96 -9.39 5.14 -23.05
N TRP A 97 -8.43 4.50 -22.38
CA TRP A 97 -8.61 3.97 -21.01
C TRP A 97 -7.47 4.29 -20.03
N TYR A 98 -6.38 4.94 -20.45
CA TYR A 98 -5.32 5.43 -19.53
C TYR A 98 -5.39 6.95 -19.28
N HIS A 99 -6.57 7.57 -19.32
CA HIS A 99 -6.71 9.01 -19.05
C HIS A 99 -7.82 9.36 -18.05
N TYR A 100 -8.19 8.44 -17.15
CA TYR A 100 -9.19 8.75 -16.13
C TYR A 100 -8.85 8.13 -14.77
N LYS A 101 -7.82 8.69 -14.11
CA LYS A 101 -7.80 8.96 -12.64
C LYS A 101 -6.50 9.50 -12.06
N TYR A 102 -5.50 9.89 -12.85
CA TYR A 102 -4.30 10.56 -12.32
C TYR A 102 -4.13 11.98 -12.84
N ASN A 103 -5.16 12.82 -12.78
CA ASN A 103 -5.01 14.24 -13.14
C ASN A 103 -6.06 15.20 -12.57
N ARG A 104 -6.46 15.05 -11.30
CA ARG A 104 -7.23 16.10 -10.59
C ARG A 104 -6.38 17.03 -9.72
N GLN A 105 -5.11 16.69 -9.45
CA GLN A 105 -4.20 17.55 -8.67
C GLN A 105 -3.15 18.32 -9.49
N ILE A 106 -2.80 17.88 -10.71
CA ILE A 106 -1.76 18.58 -11.51
C ILE A 106 -2.32 19.81 -12.24
N SER A 107 -3.63 19.85 -12.54
CA SER A 107 -4.26 20.97 -13.26
C SER A 107 -4.27 22.29 -12.47
N ALA A 108 -4.41 22.23 -11.14
CA ALA A 108 -4.44 23.43 -10.30
C ALA A 108 -3.08 24.14 -10.22
N TYR A 109 -1.98 23.39 -10.27
CA TYR A 109 -0.63 23.94 -10.16
C TYR A 109 -0.20 24.64 -11.47
N VAL A 110 -0.48 24.01 -12.62
CA VAL A 110 -0.10 24.56 -13.94
C VAL A 110 -0.93 25.80 -14.31
N LEU A 111 -2.20 25.87 -13.91
CA LEU A 111 -3.03 27.07 -14.13
C LEU A 111 -2.63 28.25 -13.23
N SER A 112 -2.17 28.01 -12.00
CA SER A 112 -1.66 29.05 -11.10
C SER A 112 -0.34 29.66 -11.62
N VAL A 113 0.61 28.82 -12.06
CA VAL A 113 1.91 29.30 -12.58
C VAL A 113 1.74 30.09 -13.88
N LYS A 114 0.76 29.75 -14.73
CA LYS A 114 0.51 30.44 -16.00
C LYS A 114 -0.21 31.79 -15.84
N ALA A 115 -0.94 31.99 -14.74
CA ALA A 115 -1.62 33.24 -14.42
C ALA A 115 -0.66 34.33 -13.88
N LEU A 116 0.51 33.93 -13.37
CA LEU A 116 1.53 34.86 -12.85
C LEU A 116 2.54 35.32 -13.92
N SER A 117 2.52 34.75 -15.14
CA SER A 117 3.52 35.05 -16.19
C SER A 117 3.06 36.05 -17.26
N HIS A 118 1.85 36.63 -17.17
CA HIS A 118 1.34 37.55 -18.20
C HIS A 118 1.33 39.03 -17.82
N THR A 119 1.96 39.42 -16.70
CA THR A 119 2.20 40.83 -16.35
C THR A 119 3.64 41.03 -15.87
N GLY A 120 4.44 41.71 -16.70
CA GLY A 120 5.82 42.12 -16.45
C GLY A 120 6.82 41.17 -17.12
N ARG A 121 7.47 41.47 -18.26
CA ARG A 121 8.43 42.57 -18.49
C ARG A 121 9.20 42.94 -17.22
N GLY A 122 10.45 42.49 -17.13
CA GLY A 122 11.42 43.03 -16.19
C GLY A 122 12.50 42.04 -15.77
N ASP A 123 13.59 42.06 -16.53
CA ASP A 123 14.98 41.88 -16.12
C ASP A 123 15.50 40.63 -15.38
N LEU A 124 16.50 40.07 -16.06
CA LEU A 124 17.60 39.24 -15.60
C LEU A 124 18.21 39.71 -14.25
N SER A 125 18.37 38.77 -13.32
CA SER A 125 19.56 38.71 -12.47
C SER A 125 19.81 37.26 -12.06
N LEU A 126 20.91 36.72 -12.56
CA LEU A 126 21.57 35.53 -12.03
C LEU A 126 21.99 35.78 -10.58
N GLU A 127 21.81 34.77 -9.73
CA GLU A 127 22.60 34.41 -8.53
C GLU A 127 21.99 33.06 -8.08
N GLU A 128 22.44 31.92 -8.62
CA GLU A 128 23.52 31.11 -8.02
C GLU A 128 23.58 31.21 -6.50
N THR A 129 23.10 30.20 -5.78
CA THR A 129 23.82 29.66 -4.61
C THR A 129 23.22 28.34 -4.10
N ARG A 130 23.98 27.29 -4.39
CA ARG A 130 24.41 26.21 -3.49
C ARG A 130 23.36 25.38 -2.74
N LEU A 131 23.26 24.15 -3.22
CA LEU A 131 22.96 22.95 -2.45
C LEU A 131 24.10 22.68 -1.45
N ASP A 132 23.83 22.83 -0.15
CA ASP A 132 24.65 22.25 0.91
C ASP A 132 23.83 21.16 1.61
N ILE A 133 24.03 19.92 1.16
CA ILE A 133 23.67 18.71 1.90
C ILE A 133 24.88 18.37 2.77
N LEU A 134 24.70 18.43 4.09
CA LEU A 134 25.45 17.65 5.08
C LEU A 134 24.48 16.68 5.72
#